data_AF-A0A1C3KSZ3-F1
#
_entry.id   AF-A0A1C3KSZ3-F1
#
_cell.length_a   1.000
_cell.length_b   1.000
_cell.length_c   1.000
_cell.angle_alpha   90.00
_cell.angle_beta   90.00
_cell.angle_gamma   90.00
#
_symmetry.space_group_name_H-M   'P 1'
#
loop_
_entity.id
_entity.type
_entity.pdbx_description
1 polymer ?
#
loop_
_entity_poly.entity_id
_entity_poly.type
_entity_poly.pdbx_seq_one_letter_code
_entity_poly.pdbx_strand_id
1 'polypeptide(L)'
;MDYSDEDDIDIDEILKQAENVECIDENSIQKFANILKKKKSKNERDRIEHPDKPEKWVSSEVDLDEILVNAKNLSVCTNLYKSMVECDIFGDIVDLLNHPNNDIVIEVIDIIKEITNPSNLYELSKDVSNVVIDYLNKKKLSHFIINVLEKINEEENEEYYNAMSSIFTIFENIFELENNLQNDLLTNSKLLFFLLKRISIEIKDDDSNSLYASEILVLLILRINQFAENVYDDFYYTISIFNFLLKYIAKYKDKDPPNINKKEILLNCFQALGNLLLLNENKKVFESTTGLELMLKLLSERKFLCFPSLKIFAIVLNDKDVCNKFVELNGLKYLFCLFMLRNIKKNNMNIFEFEENIITIISNLCIYCTGTCLGRVLNKFGEKKCEKIIRLLEIRQKYNDIIINEKKKKKLVVNENLEKMNIQIDEDCRKNLEYIELCDKGYLIYQLTDVILIALFFMNNSYISNNIFIHLYTRNLDIQSIYENILDFLDCLSNDELREKLKKMLTFFLTASKESNLFL
;
A
#
# COMPACT_ATOMS: atom_id res chain seq x y z
N MET A 1 -11.95 -13.85 59.81
CA MET A 1 -12.68 -12.77 59.14
C MET A 1 -12.64 -13.14 57.69
N ASP A 2 -13.67 -13.87 57.33
CA ASP A 2 -13.81 -14.61 56.09
C ASP A 2 -13.95 -13.64 54.92
N TYR A 3 -13.16 -13.88 53.88
CA TYR A 3 -13.45 -13.39 52.54
C TYR A 3 -14.52 -14.33 51.99
N SER A 4 -15.71 -13.79 51.70
CA SER A 4 -16.78 -14.54 51.03
C SER A 4 -16.54 -14.51 49.53
N ASP A 5 -16.42 -15.72 49.00
CA ASP A 5 -16.26 -16.09 47.60
C ASP A 5 -17.50 -15.75 46.72
N GLU A 6 -17.22 -15.60 45.44
CA GLU A 6 -18.03 -16.05 44.29
C GLU A 6 -19.42 -15.40 44.07
N ASP A 7 -19.43 -14.30 43.32
CA ASP A 7 -20.48 -14.09 42.31
C ASP A 7 -20.24 -15.13 41.19
N ASP A 8 -20.69 -16.36 41.44
CA ASP A 8 -20.84 -17.39 40.42
C ASP A 8 -21.74 -16.81 39.33
N ILE A 9 -21.11 -16.38 38.24
CA ILE A 9 -21.78 -16.27 36.95
C ILE A 9 -22.36 -17.65 36.70
N ASP A 10 -23.68 -17.79 36.80
CA ASP A 10 -24.36 -19.06 36.60
C ASP A 10 -24.17 -19.47 35.14
N ILE A 11 -23.08 -20.22 34.91
CA ILE A 11 -22.70 -20.75 33.60
C ILE A 11 -23.86 -21.59 33.07
N ASP A 12 -24.67 -22.23 33.92
CA ASP A 12 -25.86 -22.97 33.51
C ASP A 12 -27.02 -22.04 33.10
N GLU A 13 -27.10 -20.81 33.60
CA GLU A 13 -28.08 -19.80 33.16
C GLU A 13 -27.67 -19.14 31.82
N ILE A 14 -26.37 -18.94 31.59
CA ILE A 14 -25.81 -18.53 30.29
C ILE A 14 -25.96 -19.67 29.26
N LEU A 15 -25.70 -20.92 29.66
CA LEU A 15 -25.90 -22.09 28.80
C LEU A 15 -27.39 -22.32 28.49
N LYS A 16 -28.30 -22.08 29.43
CA LYS A 16 -29.76 -22.13 29.17
C LYS A 16 -30.25 -21.01 28.25
N GLN A 17 -29.64 -19.83 28.26
CA GLN A 17 -29.92 -18.79 27.27
C GLN A 17 -29.35 -19.16 25.89
N ALA A 18 -28.24 -19.90 25.83
CA ALA A 18 -27.70 -20.46 24.59
C ALA A 18 -28.49 -21.69 24.07
N GLU A 19 -29.18 -22.44 24.94
CA GLU A 19 -30.03 -23.58 24.57
C GLU A 19 -31.37 -23.18 23.90
N ASN A 20 -31.74 -21.90 23.93
CA ASN A 20 -32.89 -21.36 23.18
C ASN A 20 -32.50 -20.74 21.82
N VAL A 21 -31.32 -21.05 21.30
CA VAL A 21 -31.06 -20.90 19.86
C VAL A 21 -31.81 -22.05 19.19
N GLU A 22 -33.07 -21.83 18.79
CA GLU A 22 -33.71 -22.69 17.80
C GLU A 22 -32.69 -22.90 16.68
N CYS A 23 -32.20 -24.13 16.51
CA CYS A 23 -31.34 -24.47 15.37
C CYS A 23 -32.07 -24.00 14.11
N ILE A 24 -31.61 -22.90 13.52
CA ILE A 24 -32.22 -22.31 12.33
C ILE A 24 -32.07 -23.35 11.23
N ASP A 25 -33.16 -24.04 10.93
CA ASP A 25 -33.24 -25.04 9.88
C ASP A 25 -33.53 -24.38 8.53
N GLU A 26 -33.34 -25.11 7.43
CA GLU A 26 -33.62 -24.61 6.07
C GLU A 26 -35.07 -24.12 5.92
N ASN A 27 -36.03 -24.72 6.65
CA ASN A 27 -37.42 -24.27 6.66
C ASN A 27 -37.59 -22.90 7.34
N SER A 28 -36.82 -22.63 8.39
CA SER A 28 -36.81 -21.34 9.07
C SER A 28 -36.22 -20.24 8.20
N ILE A 29 -35.17 -20.54 7.42
CA ILE A 29 -34.63 -19.61 6.40
C ILE A 29 -35.68 -19.29 5.33
N GLN A 30 -36.39 -20.30 4.82
CA GLN A 30 -37.44 -20.07 3.82
C GLN A 30 -38.61 -19.25 4.37
N LYS A 31 -39.01 -19.48 5.63
CA LYS A 31 -40.02 -18.65 6.32
C LYS A 31 -39.52 -17.22 6.49
N PHE A 32 -38.28 -17.04 6.93
CA PHE A 32 -37.66 -15.73 7.08
C PHE A 32 -37.67 -14.94 5.77
N ALA A 33 -37.21 -15.56 4.68
CA ALA A 33 -37.19 -14.96 3.34
C ALA A 33 -38.58 -14.46 2.92
N ASN A 34 -39.62 -15.28 3.14
CA ASN A 34 -41.00 -14.92 2.82
C ASN A 34 -41.51 -13.74 3.66
N ILE A 35 -41.15 -13.67 4.95
CA ILE A 35 -41.54 -12.56 5.83
C ILE A 35 -40.79 -11.28 5.44
N LEU A 36 -39.49 -11.35 5.18
CA LEU A 36 -38.67 -10.21 4.73
C LEU A 36 -39.24 -9.60 3.46
N LYS A 37 -39.47 -10.44 2.44
CA LYS A 37 -40.05 -10.03 1.17
C LYS A 37 -41.43 -9.39 1.32
N LYS A 38 -42.27 -9.96 2.20
CA LYS A 38 -43.60 -9.41 2.49
C LYS A 38 -43.53 -8.06 3.19
N LYS A 39 -42.64 -7.88 4.17
CA LYS A 39 -42.43 -6.62 4.89
C LYS A 39 -41.87 -5.53 3.96
N LYS A 40 -40.83 -5.85 3.17
CA LYS A 40 -40.27 -4.97 2.11
C LYS A 40 -41.36 -4.53 1.11
N SER A 41 -42.08 -5.48 0.53
CA SER A 41 -43.15 -5.20 -0.45
C SER A 41 -44.34 -4.45 0.14
N LYS A 42 -44.59 -4.56 1.45
CA LYS A 42 -45.64 -3.78 2.15
C LYS A 42 -45.18 -2.34 2.30
N ASN A 43 -43.96 -2.10 2.80
CA ASN A 43 -43.42 -0.76 2.95
C ASN A 43 -43.30 -0.02 1.61
N GLU A 44 -42.82 -0.67 0.56
CA GLU A 44 -42.77 -0.09 -0.78
C GLU A 44 -44.14 0.32 -1.29
N ARG A 45 -45.16 -0.53 -1.11
CA ARG A 45 -46.54 -0.20 -1.51
C ARG A 45 -47.12 0.95 -0.69
N ASP A 46 -46.98 0.92 0.63
CA ASP A 46 -47.50 1.97 1.50
C ASP A 46 -46.85 3.34 1.17
N ARG A 47 -45.55 3.35 0.82
CA ARG A 47 -44.83 4.55 0.34
C ARG A 47 -45.31 5.03 -1.04
N ILE A 48 -45.59 4.12 -1.98
CA ILE A 48 -46.12 4.47 -3.31
C ILE A 48 -47.55 5.00 -3.23
N GLU A 49 -48.40 4.38 -2.40
CA GLU A 49 -49.79 4.79 -2.21
C GLU A 49 -49.90 6.12 -1.46
N HIS A 50 -48.94 6.40 -0.57
CA HIS A 50 -48.95 7.57 0.31
C HIS A 50 -47.59 8.32 0.34
N PRO A 51 -47.11 8.91 -0.78
CA PRO A 51 -45.77 9.51 -0.86
C PRO A 51 -45.54 10.62 0.17
N ASP A 52 -46.53 11.50 0.34
CA ASP A 52 -46.41 12.70 1.19
C ASP A 52 -47.01 12.50 2.60
N LYS A 53 -47.30 11.25 3.02
CA LYS A 53 -47.92 10.97 4.32
C LYS A 53 -47.15 9.93 5.13
N PRO A 54 -46.07 10.36 5.84
CA PRO A 54 -45.27 9.48 6.69
C PRO A 54 -46.07 8.61 7.66
N GLU A 55 -47.07 9.20 8.29
CA GLU A 55 -48.05 8.55 9.19
C GLU A 55 -48.64 7.24 8.65
N LYS A 56 -48.68 7.06 7.32
CA LYS A 56 -49.29 5.90 6.67
C LYS A 56 -48.33 4.74 6.40
N TRP A 57 -47.03 5.00 6.32
CA TRP A 57 -46.03 3.95 6.06
C TRP A 57 -45.05 3.74 7.22
N VAL A 58 -44.99 4.63 8.22
CA VAL A 58 -44.10 4.47 9.40
C VAL A 58 -44.29 3.12 10.10
N SER A 59 -45.51 2.63 10.28
CA SER A 59 -45.71 1.31 10.92
C SER A 59 -45.10 0.16 10.10
N SER A 60 -45.20 0.23 8.76
CA SER A 60 -44.60 -0.78 7.88
C SER A 60 -43.08 -0.66 7.80
N GLU A 61 -42.54 0.51 8.11
CA GLU A 61 -41.11 0.78 8.19
C GLU A 61 -40.50 0.21 9.47
N VAL A 62 -41.15 0.43 10.60
CA VAL A 62 -40.77 -0.21 11.87
C VAL A 62 -40.84 -1.74 11.73
N ASP A 63 -41.91 -2.26 11.09
CA ASP A 63 -41.99 -3.69 10.78
C ASP A 63 -40.75 -4.15 9.99
N LEU A 64 -40.31 -3.38 8.98
CA LEU A 64 -39.15 -3.72 8.14
C LEU A 64 -37.84 -3.65 8.92
N ASP A 65 -37.65 -2.63 9.75
CA ASP A 65 -36.49 -2.47 10.61
C ASP A 65 -36.32 -3.67 11.58
N GLU A 66 -37.40 -4.09 12.25
CA GLU A 66 -37.39 -5.24 13.16
C GLU A 66 -36.93 -6.54 12.50
N ILE A 67 -37.27 -6.76 11.21
CA ILE A 67 -36.81 -7.96 10.51
C ILE A 67 -35.35 -7.83 10.03
N LEU A 68 -34.85 -6.61 9.82
CA LEU A 68 -33.44 -6.39 9.48
C LEU A 68 -32.53 -6.67 10.67
N VAL A 69 -32.95 -6.37 11.90
CA VAL A 69 -32.23 -6.80 13.11
C VAL A 69 -32.04 -8.33 13.13
N ASN A 70 -33.09 -9.08 12.75
CA ASN A 70 -32.97 -10.53 12.61
C ASN A 70 -32.09 -10.94 11.42
N ALA A 71 -32.11 -10.20 10.30
CA ALA A 71 -31.21 -10.43 9.16
C ALA A 71 -29.74 -10.23 9.55
N LYS A 72 -29.44 -9.26 10.42
CA LYS A 72 -28.10 -9.02 10.97
C LYS A 72 -27.60 -10.22 11.76
N ASN A 73 -28.43 -10.79 12.64
CA ASN A 73 -28.10 -12.04 13.33
C ASN A 73 -27.83 -13.21 12.37
N LEU A 74 -28.57 -13.30 11.25
CA LEU A 74 -28.32 -14.32 10.23
C LEU A 74 -27.04 -14.07 9.42
N SER A 75 -26.62 -12.82 9.26
CA SER A 75 -25.42 -12.47 8.49
C SER A 75 -24.12 -12.99 9.11
N VAL A 76 -24.09 -13.33 10.39
CA VAL A 76 -22.94 -13.99 11.03
C VAL A 76 -23.00 -15.52 11.00
N CYS A 77 -24.13 -16.11 10.57
CA CYS A 77 -24.30 -17.56 10.47
C CYS A 77 -23.83 -18.10 9.10
N THR A 78 -22.51 -18.22 8.92
CA THR A 78 -21.87 -18.63 7.64
C THR A 78 -22.42 -19.95 7.09
N ASN A 79 -22.75 -20.91 7.96
CA ASN A 79 -23.35 -22.20 7.60
C ASN A 79 -24.70 -22.08 6.84
N LEU A 80 -25.39 -20.94 6.96
CA LEU A 80 -26.69 -20.69 6.32
C LEU A 80 -26.59 -19.92 5.00
N TYR A 81 -25.40 -19.43 4.61
CA TYR A 81 -25.24 -18.55 3.45
C TYR A 81 -25.72 -19.19 2.14
N LYS A 82 -25.51 -20.50 1.97
CA LYS A 82 -26.01 -21.22 0.79
C LYS A 82 -27.54 -21.13 0.71
N SER A 83 -28.24 -21.43 1.81
CA SER A 83 -29.70 -21.35 1.89
C SER A 83 -30.20 -19.91 1.73
N MET A 84 -29.46 -18.92 2.23
CA MET A 84 -29.78 -17.50 2.06
C MET A 84 -29.67 -17.05 0.60
N VAL A 85 -28.68 -17.54 -0.14
CA VAL A 85 -28.57 -17.34 -1.59
C VAL A 85 -29.73 -18.00 -2.33
N GLU A 86 -30.05 -19.26 -2.00
CA GLU A 86 -31.15 -20.00 -2.63
C GLU A 86 -32.52 -19.36 -2.39
N CYS A 87 -32.73 -18.75 -1.23
CA CYS A 87 -33.96 -18.05 -0.87
C CYS A 87 -34.01 -16.56 -1.28
N ASP A 88 -33.01 -16.07 -2.04
CA ASP A 88 -32.89 -14.68 -2.50
C ASP A 88 -32.79 -13.62 -1.37
N ILE A 89 -32.43 -14.02 -0.14
CA ILE A 89 -32.35 -13.10 1.02
C ILE A 89 -31.29 -12.03 0.78
N PHE A 90 -30.08 -12.42 0.36
CA PHE A 90 -29.01 -11.45 0.07
C PHE A 90 -29.42 -10.47 -1.03
N GLY A 91 -30.17 -10.91 -2.04
CA GLY A 91 -30.72 -10.03 -3.07
C GLY A 91 -31.69 -9.03 -2.49
N ASP A 92 -32.60 -9.47 -1.63
CA ASP A 92 -33.55 -8.59 -0.95
C ASP A 92 -32.84 -7.55 -0.06
N ILE A 93 -31.76 -7.92 0.62
CA ILE A 93 -30.90 -7.02 1.42
C ILE A 93 -30.18 -6.01 0.52
N VAL A 94 -29.56 -6.44 -0.58
CA VAL A 94 -28.85 -5.55 -1.52
C VAL A 94 -29.81 -4.51 -2.12
N ASP A 95 -31.02 -4.89 -2.48
CA ASP A 95 -32.03 -3.97 -3.02
C ASP A 95 -32.36 -2.84 -2.04
N LEU A 96 -32.36 -3.11 -0.72
CA LEU A 96 -32.67 -2.13 0.32
C LEU A 96 -31.62 -1.03 0.47
N LEU A 97 -30.42 -1.15 -0.13
CA LEU A 97 -29.48 -0.02 -0.24
C LEU A 97 -30.08 1.18 -0.99
N ASN A 98 -31.06 0.93 -1.86
CA ASN A 98 -31.78 1.98 -2.57
C ASN A 98 -32.94 2.58 -1.78
N HIS A 99 -33.20 2.10 -0.56
CA HIS A 99 -34.33 2.55 0.25
C HIS A 99 -34.29 4.09 0.47
N PRO A 100 -35.46 4.77 0.49
CA PRO A 100 -35.55 6.22 0.67
C PRO A 100 -35.32 6.68 2.12
N ASN A 101 -35.59 5.83 3.12
CA ASN A 101 -35.15 6.10 4.49
C ASN A 101 -33.70 5.63 4.67
N ASN A 102 -32.80 6.56 4.99
CA ASN A 102 -31.39 6.31 5.23
C ASN A 102 -31.15 5.47 6.49
N ASP A 103 -32.00 5.51 7.51
CA ASP A 103 -31.83 4.69 8.73
C ASP A 103 -31.91 3.19 8.39
N ILE A 104 -32.85 2.81 7.52
CA ILE A 104 -32.93 1.45 6.95
C ILE A 104 -31.69 1.12 6.12
N VAL A 105 -31.15 2.09 5.36
CA VAL A 105 -29.93 1.89 4.58
C VAL A 105 -28.72 1.66 5.50
N ILE A 106 -28.65 2.35 6.65
CA ILE A 106 -27.61 2.19 7.66
C ILE A 106 -27.64 0.78 8.25
N GLU A 107 -28.81 0.27 8.64
CA GLU A 107 -28.93 -1.11 9.14
C GLU A 107 -28.51 -2.13 8.07
N VAL A 108 -28.86 -1.89 6.80
CA VAL A 108 -28.46 -2.74 5.66
C VAL A 108 -26.95 -2.70 5.40
N ILE A 109 -26.31 -1.54 5.53
CA ILE A 109 -24.84 -1.40 5.43
C ILE A 109 -24.18 -2.32 6.45
N ASP A 110 -24.65 -2.32 7.70
CA ASP A 110 -24.09 -3.17 8.74
C ASP A 110 -24.25 -4.67 8.45
N ILE A 111 -25.39 -5.09 7.89
CA ILE A 111 -25.58 -6.49 7.45
C ILE A 111 -24.58 -6.84 6.34
N ILE A 112 -24.39 -5.95 5.36
CA ILE A 112 -23.48 -6.18 4.23
C ILE A 112 -22.02 -6.21 4.69
N LYS A 113 -21.67 -5.40 5.68
CA LYS A 113 -20.34 -5.43 6.31
C LYS A 113 -20.02 -6.83 6.84
N GLU A 114 -20.97 -7.50 7.48
CA GLU A 114 -20.80 -8.88 7.95
C GLU A 114 -20.77 -9.90 6.80
N ILE A 115 -21.66 -9.77 5.80
CA ILE A 115 -21.70 -10.69 4.64
C ILE A 115 -20.40 -10.63 3.82
N THR A 116 -19.78 -9.46 3.74
CA THR A 116 -18.53 -9.24 2.99
C THR A 116 -17.27 -9.53 3.80
N ASN A 117 -17.38 -9.77 5.11
CA ASN A 117 -16.22 -10.01 5.97
C ASN A 117 -15.39 -11.21 5.45
N PRO A 118 -14.09 -11.03 5.14
CA PRO A 118 -13.23 -12.10 4.63
C PRO A 118 -13.20 -13.33 5.54
N SER A 119 -13.20 -13.15 6.87
CA SER A 119 -13.22 -14.26 7.83
C SER A 119 -14.44 -15.16 7.61
N ASN A 120 -15.62 -14.56 7.44
CA ASN A 120 -16.87 -15.30 7.23
C ASN A 120 -16.84 -16.08 5.91
N LEU A 121 -16.26 -15.49 4.85
CA LEU A 121 -16.21 -16.12 3.53
C LEU A 121 -15.11 -17.19 3.40
N TYR A 122 -14.04 -17.10 4.20
CA TYR A 122 -12.95 -18.09 4.23
C TYR A 122 -13.29 -19.32 5.09
N GLU A 123 -14.22 -19.21 6.04
CA GLU A 123 -14.75 -20.36 6.79
C GLU A 123 -15.56 -21.32 5.90
N LEU A 124 -16.14 -20.80 4.82
CA LEU A 124 -16.95 -21.58 3.89
C LEU A 124 -16.09 -22.54 3.05
N SER A 125 -16.71 -23.62 2.56
CA SER A 125 -16.10 -24.38 1.49
C SER A 125 -15.95 -23.52 0.24
N LYS A 126 -14.88 -23.74 -0.54
CA LYS A 126 -14.56 -22.94 -1.72
C LYS A 126 -15.73 -22.84 -2.72
N ASP A 127 -16.48 -23.93 -2.89
CA ASP A 127 -17.64 -23.96 -3.78
C ASP A 127 -18.77 -23.06 -3.29
N VAL A 128 -19.06 -23.07 -1.98
CA VAL A 128 -20.11 -22.22 -1.40
C VAL A 128 -19.69 -20.76 -1.41
N SER A 129 -18.43 -20.45 -1.07
CA SER A 129 -17.87 -19.10 -1.13
C SER A 129 -17.99 -18.52 -2.54
N ASN A 130 -17.62 -19.28 -3.58
CA ASN A 130 -17.77 -18.86 -4.98
C ASN A 130 -19.23 -18.61 -5.36
N VAL A 131 -20.17 -19.45 -4.92
CA VAL A 131 -21.62 -19.25 -5.17
C VAL A 131 -22.11 -17.95 -4.55
N VAL A 132 -21.68 -17.63 -3.32
CA VAL A 132 -22.05 -16.37 -2.65
C VAL A 132 -21.47 -15.17 -3.40
N ILE A 133 -20.18 -15.20 -3.72
CA ILE A 133 -19.48 -14.12 -4.46
C ILE A 133 -20.16 -13.86 -5.82
N ASP A 134 -20.41 -14.93 -6.59
CA ASP A 134 -21.06 -14.82 -7.90
C ASP A 134 -22.48 -14.26 -7.78
N TYR A 135 -23.21 -14.65 -6.74
CA TYR A 135 -24.56 -14.15 -6.49
C TYR A 135 -24.55 -12.65 -6.12
N LEU A 136 -23.69 -12.23 -5.19
CA LEU A 136 -23.54 -10.82 -4.80
C LEU A 136 -23.10 -9.94 -5.98
N ASN A 137 -22.21 -10.46 -6.82
CA ASN A 137 -21.79 -9.78 -8.05
C ASN A 137 -22.95 -9.65 -9.06
N LYS A 138 -23.75 -10.71 -9.26
CA LYS A 138 -24.97 -10.65 -10.10
C LYS A 138 -25.98 -9.64 -9.60
N LYS A 139 -26.10 -9.46 -8.28
CA LYS A 139 -26.94 -8.44 -7.65
C LYS A 139 -26.31 -7.03 -7.64
N LYS A 140 -25.12 -6.87 -8.22
CA LYS A 140 -24.40 -5.58 -8.33
C LYS A 140 -24.18 -4.90 -6.98
N LEU A 141 -23.85 -5.68 -5.96
CA LEU A 141 -23.61 -5.18 -4.60
C LEU A 141 -22.68 -3.96 -4.60
N SER A 142 -21.51 -4.09 -5.23
CA SER A 142 -20.47 -3.05 -5.27
C SER A 142 -20.97 -1.76 -5.94
N HIS A 143 -21.71 -1.85 -7.04
CA HIS A 143 -22.34 -0.70 -7.66
C HIS A 143 -23.30 0.04 -6.71
N PHE A 144 -24.15 -0.69 -5.98
CA PHE A 144 -25.11 -0.08 -5.07
C PHE A 144 -24.43 0.57 -3.85
N ILE A 145 -23.41 -0.06 -3.27
CA ILE A 145 -22.66 0.53 -2.16
C ILE A 145 -21.97 1.85 -2.61
N ILE A 146 -21.42 1.92 -3.82
CA ILE A 146 -20.86 3.19 -4.34
C ILE A 146 -21.93 4.29 -4.42
N ASN A 147 -23.15 3.96 -4.84
CA ASN A 147 -24.22 4.96 -4.93
C ASN A 147 -24.70 5.43 -3.55
N VAL A 148 -24.53 4.62 -2.51
CA VAL A 148 -24.88 5.00 -1.13
C VAL A 148 -23.96 6.07 -0.55
N LEU A 149 -22.73 6.20 -1.07
CA LEU A 149 -21.81 7.29 -0.67
C LEU A 149 -22.41 8.69 -0.84
N GLU A 150 -23.29 8.88 -1.83
CA GLU A 150 -23.96 10.17 -2.07
C GLU A 150 -25.16 10.40 -1.11
N LYS A 151 -25.66 9.35 -0.46
CA LYS A 151 -26.83 9.40 0.44
C LYS A 151 -26.47 9.70 1.91
N ILE A 152 -25.33 9.19 2.37
CA ILE A 152 -24.93 9.28 3.77
C ILE A 152 -24.23 10.61 4.04
N ASN A 153 -24.85 11.44 4.88
CA ASN A 153 -24.29 12.72 5.33
C ASN A 153 -23.64 12.59 6.71
N GLU A 154 -22.32 12.48 6.76
CA GLU A 154 -21.54 12.32 8.00
C GLU A 154 -21.65 13.51 8.98
N GLU A 155 -22.11 14.69 8.53
CA GLU A 155 -22.32 15.86 9.40
C GLU A 155 -23.63 15.79 10.19
N GLU A 156 -24.52 14.86 9.86
CA GLU A 156 -25.86 14.80 10.44
C GLU A 156 -25.82 14.37 11.91
N ASN A 157 -25.23 13.23 12.21
CA ASN A 157 -25.03 12.72 13.57
C ASN A 157 -23.93 11.63 13.61
N GLU A 158 -23.70 11.07 14.80
CA GLU A 158 -22.68 10.03 15.01
C GLU A 158 -22.99 8.71 14.29
N GLU A 159 -24.28 8.34 14.16
CA GLU A 159 -24.71 7.14 13.46
C GLU A 159 -24.39 7.20 11.96
N TYR A 160 -24.65 8.34 11.32
CA TYR A 160 -24.32 8.57 9.90
C TYR A 160 -22.81 8.65 9.68
N TYR A 161 -22.07 9.22 10.64
CA TYR A 161 -20.61 9.18 10.63
C TYR A 161 -20.07 7.73 10.70
N ASN A 162 -20.63 6.90 11.58
CA ASN A 162 -20.25 5.49 11.72
C ASN A 162 -20.68 4.65 10.52
N ALA A 163 -21.82 4.97 9.89
CA ALA A 163 -22.26 4.31 8.66
C ALA A 163 -21.25 4.49 7.52
N MET A 164 -20.63 5.67 7.39
CA MET A 164 -19.56 5.88 6.43
C MET A 164 -18.33 5.02 6.75
N SER A 165 -17.97 4.87 8.04
CA SER A 165 -16.91 3.95 8.45
C SER A 165 -17.23 2.51 8.04
N SER A 166 -18.46 2.05 8.27
CA SER A 166 -18.93 0.72 7.84
C SER A 166 -18.85 0.54 6.31
N ILE A 167 -19.15 1.58 5.52
CA ILE A 167 -18.99 1.54 4.05
C ILE A 167 -17.52 1.37 3.66
N PHE A 168 -16.60 2.08 4.32
CA PHE A 168 -15.17 1.91 4.07
C PHE A 168 -14.68 0.50 4.43
N THR A 169 -15.18 -0.08 5.53
CA THR A 169 -14.91 -1.48 5.88
C THR A 169 -15.43 -2.45 4.81
N ILE A 170 -16.61 -2.22 4.24
CA ILE A 170 -17.10 -3.03 3.10
C ILE A 170 -16.14 -2.95 1.91
N PHE A 171 -15.61 -1.77 1.58
CA PHE A 171 -14.63 -1.63 0.50
C PHE A 171 -13.31 -2.34 0.80
N GLU A 172 -12.81 -2.20 2.03
CA GLU A 172 -11.61 -2.92 2.48
C GLU A 172 -11.79 -4.43 2.36
N ASN A 173 -12.89 -4.96 2.91
CA ASN A 173 -13.29 -6.36 2.80
C ASN A 173 -13.30 -6.83 1.33
N ILE A 174 -13.93 -6.08 0.43
CA ILE A 174 -13.99 -6.43 -1.00
C ILE A 174 -12.60 -6.44 -1.64
N PHE A 175 -11.72 -5.50 -1.28
CA PHE A 175 -10.34 -5.46 -1.79
C PHE A 175 -9.45 -6.56 -1.20
N GLU A 176 -9.69 -7.01 0.03
CA GLU A 176 -8.98 -8.13 0.67
C GLU A 176 -9.36 -9.47 0.03
N LEU A 177 -10.62 -9.64 -0.34
CA LEU A 177 -11.10 -10.88 -0.96
C LEU A 177 -10.49 -11.19 -2.34
N GLU A 178 -9.93 -10.19 -3.02
CA GLU A 178 -9.28 -10.32 -4.35
C GLU A 178 -10.12 -11.09 -5.39
N ASN A 179 -11.42 -10.80 -5.45
CA ASN A 179 -12.37 -11.49 -6.34
C ASN A 179 -13.19 -10.52 -7.21
N ASN A 180 -14.14 -11.06 -7.99
CA ASN A 180 -14.95 -10.31 -8.95
C ASN A 180 -15.79 -9.16 -8.36
N LEU A 181 -16.04 -9.13 -7.04
CA LEU A 181 -16.76 -8.02 -6.40
C LEU A 181 -16.02 -6.69 -6.53
N GLN A 182 -14.69 -6.69 -6.66
CA GLN A 182 -13.93 -5.45 -6.79
C GLN A 182 -14.13 -4.78 -8.16
N ASN A 183 -14.64 -5.47 -9.18
CA ASN A 183 -14.69 -4.99 -10.56
C ASN A 183 -15.39 -3.62 -10.69
N ASP A 184 -16.56 -3.45 -10.05
CA ASP A 184 -17.28 -2.18 -10.07
C ASP A 184 -16.52 -1.09 -9.28
N LEU A 185 -15.82 -1.44 -8.20
CA LEU A 185 -14.98 -0.49 -7.45
C LEU A 185 -13.82 0.03 -8.32
N LEU A 186 -13.27 -0.83 -9.17
CA LEU A 186 -12.15 -0.53 -10.08
C LEU A 186 -12.55 0.16 -11.37
N THR A 187 -13.84 0.26 -11.68
CA THR A 187 -14.33 0.82 -12.96
C THR A 187 -15.26 2.01 -12.78
N ASN A 188 -15.72 2.27 -11.56
CA ASN A 188 -16.61 3.38 -11.28
C ASN A 188 -15.84 4.59 -10.73
N SER A 189 -15.66 5.61 -11.57
CA SER A 189 -14.93 6.83 -11.23
C SER A 189 -15.56 7.66 -10.10
N LYS A 190 -16.84 7.42 -9.77
CA LYS A 190 -17.49 8.06 -8.62
C LYS A 190 -16.76 7.74 -7.31
N LEU A 191 -16.34 6.49 -7.11
CA LEU A 191 -15.61 6.09 -5.91
C LEU A 191 -14.31 6.87 -5.80
N LEU A 192 -13.53 6.93 -6.89
CA LEU A 192 -12.27 7.67 -6.92
C LEU A 192 -12.49 9.13 -6.51
N PHE A 193 -13.40 9.84 -7.18
CA PHE A 193 -13.60 11.26 -6.90
C PHE A 193 -14.24 11.52 -5.53
N PHE A 194 -15.05 10.59 -5.04
CA PHE A 194 -15.56 10.63 -3.67
C PHE A 194 -14.40 10.57 -2.67
N LEU A 195 -13.50 9.59 -2.79
CA LEU A 195 -12.35 9.43 -1.89
C LEU A 195 -11.44 10.66 -1.90
N LEU A 196 -11.09 11.16 -3.10
CA LEU A 196 -10.29 12.39 -3.23
C LEU A 196 -10.98 13.57 -2.52
N LYS A 197 -12.29 13.77 -2.74
CA LYS A 197 -13.05 14.82 -2.06
C LYS A 197 -13.04 14.61 -0.55
N ARG A 198 -13.32 13.39 -0.06
CA ARG A 198 -13.47 13.07 1.35
C ARG A 198 -12.19 13.29 2.15
N ILE A 199 -11.02 12.94 1.59
CA ILE A 199 -9.70 13.19 2.19
C ILE A 199 -9.44 14.70 2.37
N SER A 200 -10.02 15.54 1.51
CA SER A 200 -9.81 16.99 1.54
C SER A 200 -10.71 17.76 2.50
N ILE A 201 -11.81 17.15 2.95
CA ILE A 201 -12.80 17.75 3.84
C ILE A 201 -12.61 17.15 5.22
N GLU A 202 -12.30 17.99 6.19
CA GLU A 202 -12.21 17.62 7.60
C GLU A 202 -13.55 17.91 8.27
N ILE A 203 -14.27 16.86 8.67
CA ILE A 203 -15.54 17.00 9.38
C ILE A 203 -15.31 17.16 10.89
N LYS A 204 -14.25 16.53 11.41
CA LYS A 204 -13.83 16.57 12.81
C LYS A 204 -12.33 16.88 12.90
N ASP A 205 -11.87 17.40 14.04
CA ASP A 205 -10.44 17.68 14.26
C ASP A 205 -9.56 16.41 14.19
N ASP A 206 -10.14 15.26 14.55
CA ASP A 206 -9.54 13.93 14.47
C ASP A 206 -10.39 13.00 13.59
N ASP A 207 -10.62 13.43 12.35
CA ASP A 207 -11.49 12.75 11.39
C ASP A 207 -10.91 11.40 10.93
N SER A 208 -11.25 10.33 11.66
CA SER A 208 -10.88 8.94 11.32
C SER A 208 -11.41 8.51 9.95
N ASN A 209 -12.57 9.01 9.52
CA ASN A 209 -13.12 8.67 8.21
C ASN A 209 -12.31 9.31 7.07
N SER A 210 -11.74 10.50 7.27
CA SER A 210 -10.77 11.08 6.34
C SER A 210 -9.50 10.23 6.24
N LEU A 211 -9.04 9.65 7.36
CA LEU A 211 -7.91 8.74 7.36
C LEU A 211 -8.26 7.44 6.63
N TYR A 212 -9.39 6.82 6.95
CA TYR A 212 -9.82 5.58 6.34
C TYR A 212 -10.03 5.74 4.82
N ALA A 213 -10.63 6.86 4.38
CA ALA A 213 -10.75 7.18 2.95
C ALA A 213 -9.38 7.24 2.23
N SER A 214 -8.32 7.68 2.92
CA SER A 214 -6.96 7.69 2.35
C SER A 214 -6.37 6.29 2.23
N GLU A 215 -6.71 5.36 3.11
CA GLU A 215 -6.30 3.96 3.06
C GLU A 215 -7.04 3.23 1.94
N ILE A 216 -8.36 3.44 1.82
CA ILE A 216 -9.15 2.91 0.70
C ILE A 216 -8.64 3.46 -0.64
N LEU A 217 -8.22 4.73 -0.71
CA LEU A 217 -7.59 5.28 -1.93
C LEU A 217 -6.29 4.57 -2.29
N VAL A 218 -5.46 4.23 -1.31
CA VAL A 218 -4.22 3.46 -1.53
C VAL A 218 -4.53 2.09 -2.10
N LEU A 219 -5.50 1.38 -1.52
CA LEU A 219 -5.97 0.07 -2.00
C LEU A 219 -6.53 0.19 -3.42
N LEU A 220 -7.40 1.16 -3.67
CA LEU A 220 -8.00 1.41 -4.98
C LEU A 220 -6.92 1.61 -6.05
N ILE A 221 -5.93 2.48 -5.81
CA ILE A 221 -4.84 2.74 -6.77
C ILE A 221 -3.98 1.49 -6.99
N LEU A 222 -3.66 0.75 -5.92
CA LEU A 222 -2.90 -0.49 -6.04
C LEU A 222 -3.63 -1.51 -6.93
N ARG A 223 -4.94 -1.70 -6.69
CA ARG A 223 -5.77 -2.64 -7.44
C ARG A 223 -6.04 -2.18 -8.86
N ILE A 224 -6.19 -0.88 -9.11
CA ILE A 224 -6.29 -0.32 -10.46
C ILE A 224 -5.07 -0.72 -11.29
N ASN A 225 -3.86 -0.54 -10.76
CA ASN A 225 -2.64 -0.91 -11.46
C ASN A 225 -2.50 -2.42 -11.74
N GLN A 226 -3.15 -3.27 -10.94
CA GLN A 226 -3.09 -4.73 -11.06
C GLN A 226 -4.16 -5.31 -11.99
N PHE A 227 -5.37 -4.74 -11.96
CA PHE A 227 -6.57 -5.40 -12.50
C PHE A 227 -7.47 -4.50 -13.35
N ALA A 228 -7.40 -3.16 -13.23
CA ALA A 228 -8.34 -2.32 -13.95
C ALA A 228 -7.98 -2.27 -15.43
N GLU A 229 -8.82 -2.88 -16.26
CA GLU A 229 -8.72 -2.72 -17.71
C GLU A 229 -9.51 -1.47 -18.15
N ASN A 230 -8.88 -0.59 -18.94
CA ASN A 230 -9.50 0.43 -19.80
C ASN A 230 -10.07 1.70 -19.15
N VAL A 231 -10.63 1.68 -17.93
CA VAL A 231 -11.31 2.88 -17.38
C VAL A 231 -10.32 3.97 -16.94
N TYR A 232 -9.25 3.57 -16.25
CA TYR A 232 -8.28 4.49 -15.68
C TYR A 232 -7.04 4.70 -16.58
N ASP A 233 -7.04 4.13 -17.78
CA ASP A 233 -6.00 4.34 -18.79
C ASP A 233 -6.07 5.75 -19.41
N ASP A 234 -7.18 6.46 -19.22
CA ASP A 234 -7.30 7.86 -19.64
C ASP A 234 -6.39 8.76 -18.78
N PHE A 235 -5.54 9.52 -19.46
CA PHE A 235 -4.70 10.56 -18.89
C PHE A 235 -5.45 11.49 -17.91
N TYR A 236 -6.74 11.79 -18.17
CA TYR A 236 -7.59 12.61 -17.32
C TYR A 236 -7.68 12.11 -15.87
N TYR A 237 -7.83 10.80 -15.66
CA TYR A 237 -7.92 10.26 -14.31
C TYR A 237 -6.58 10.32 -13.60
N THR A 238 -5.52 9.84 -14.26
CA THR A 238 -4.15 9.84 -13.74
C THR A 238 -3.70 11.25 -13.36
N ILE A 239 -3.89 12.25 -14.22
CA ILE A 239 -3.52 13.64 -13.94
C ILE A 239 -4.37 14.24 -12.81
N SER A 240 -5.65 13.86 -12.71
CA SER A 240 -6.53 14.31 -11.62
C SER A 240 -6.05 13.79 -10.26
N ILE A 241 -5.65 12.51 -10.18
CA ILE A 241 -5.12 11.92 -8.95
C ILE A 241 -3.79 12.58 -8.59
N PHE A 242 -2.85 12.73 -9.53
CA PHE A 242 -1.59 13.43 -9.28
C PHE A 242 -1.82 14.85 -8.77
N ASN A 243 -2.66 15.63 -9.44
CA ASN A 243 -2.95 17.01 -9.05
C ASN A 243 -3.55 17.08 -7.65
N PHE A 244 -4.46 16.17 -7.31
CA PHE A 244 -5.02 16.09 -5.97
C PHE A 244 -3.94 15.81 -4.92
N LEU A 245 -3.18 14.71 -5.08
CA LEU A 245 -2.17 14.27 -4.12
C LEU A 245 -1.09 15.33 -3.92
N LEU A 246 -0.56 15.88 -5.02
CA LEU A 246 0.46 16.93 -4.98
C LEU A 246 -0.05 18.21 -4.32
N LYS A 247 -1.29 18.62 -4.61
CA LYS A 247 -1.90 19.80 -3.96
C LYS A 247 -2.13 19.56 -2.47
N TYR A 248 -2.53 18.35 -2.07
CA TYR A 248 -2.73 18.00 -0.66
C TYR A 248 -1.40 18.03 0.10
N ILE A 249 -0.38 17.34 -0.42
CA ILE A 249 0.98 17.33 0.14
C ILE A 249 1.56 18.75 0.24
N ALA A 250 1.36 19.58 -0.79
CA ALA A 250 1.89 20.93 -0.84
C ALA A 250 1.40 21.85 0.31
N LYS A 251 0.25 21.56 0.94
CA LYS A 251 -0.24 22.30 2.13
C LYS A 251 0.72 22.21 3.31
N TYR A 252 1.53 21.15 3.37
CA TYR A 252 2.46 20.84 4.45
C TYR A 252 3.93 21.02 4.02
N LYS A 253 4.19 21.65 2.88
CA LYS A 253 5.55 21.77 2.36
C LYS A 253 6.50 22.53 3.30
N ASP A 254 5.97 23.47 4.07
CA ASP A 254 6.75 24.33 4.98
C ASP A 254 6.44 24.07 6.47
N LYS A 255 5.69 23.01 6.83
CA LYS A 255 5.30 22.73 8.22
C LYS A 255 5.11 21.24 8.49
N ASP A 256 5.40 20.79 9.71
CA ASP A 256 5.08 19.42 10.10
C ASP A 256 3.55 19.24 10.25
N PRO A 257 3.01 18.03 9.99
CA PRO A 257 1.59 17.76 10.18
C PRO A 257 1.23 17.87 11.68
N PRO A 258 0.04 18.42 12.00
CA PRO A 258 -0.29 18.83 13.36
C PRO A 258 -0.58 17.68 14.32
N ASN A 259 -1.09 16.54 13.81
CA ASN A 259 -1.49 15.38 14.61
C ASN A 259 -1.12 14.06 13.90
N ILE A 260 -1.38 12.93 14.55
CA ILE A 260 -1.05 11.59 14.04
C ILE A 260 -1.88 11.28 12.78
N ASN A 261 -3.19 11.52 12.80
CA ASN A 261 -4.05 11.25 11.66
C ASN A 261 -3.60 12.00 10.39
N LYS A 262 -3.18 13.27 10.51
CA LYS A 262 -2.62 14.02 9.37
C LYS A 262 -1.26 13.50 8.90
N LYS A 263 -0.44 12.95 9.80
CA LYS A 263 0.79 12.26 9.39
C LYS A 263 0.45 11.03 8.56
N GLU A 264 -0.46 10.19 9.03
CA GLU A 264 -0.88 8.97 8.35
C GLU A 264 -1.54 9.26 7.00
N ILE A 265 -2.48 10.21 6.91
CA ILE A 265 -3.08 10.62 5.63
C ILE A 265 -2.01 11.06 4.62
N LEU A 266 -1.00 11.81 5.07
CA LEU A 266 0.09 12.21 4.19
C LEU A 266 0.94 11.01 3.76
N LEU A 267 1.27 10.08 4.66
CA LEU A 267 1.96 8.84 4.30
C LEU A 267 1.16 8.02 3.29
N ASN A 268 -0.17 7.91 3.46
CA ASN A 268 -1.07 7.27 2.51
C ASN A 268 -1.08 8.00 1.15
N CYS A 269 -1.07 9.34 1.14
CA CYS A 269 -0.92 10.11 -0.11
C CYS A 269 0.41 9.81 -0.82
N PHE A 270 1.50 9.64 -0.06
CA PHE A 270 2.81 9.26 -0.61
C PHE A 270 2.83 7.81 -1.11
N GLN A 271 2.14 6.89 -0.43
CA GLN A 271 2.00 5.51 -0.87
C GLN A 271 1.16 5.42 -2.14
N ALA A 272 0.02 6.11 -2.20
CA ALA A 272 -0.79 6.28 -3.41
C ALA A 272 0.03 6.84 -4.58
N LEU A 273 0.83 7.87 -4.32
CA LEU A 273 1.74 8.44 -5.32
C LEU A 273 2.80 7.42 -5.78
N GLY A 274 3.39 6.68 -4.86
CA GLY A 274 4.35 5.61 -5.16
C GLY A 274 3.72 4.49 -6.01
N ASN A 275 2.50 4.06 -5.66
CA ASN A 275 1.75 3.07 -6.42
C ASN A 275 1.51 3.54 -7.85
N LEU A 276 1.05 4.78 -8.08
CA LEU A 276 0.88 5.33 -9.43
C LEU A 276 2.19 5.24 -10.24
N LEU A 277 3.32 5.53 -9.60
CA LEU A 277 4.64 5.58 -10.24
C LEU A 277 5.25 4.19 -10.49
N LEU A 278 4.59 3.09 -10.13
CA LEU A 278 4.99 1.75 -10.55
C LEU A 278 4.87 1.58 -12.07
N LEU A 279 3.91 2.27 -12.70
CA LEU A 279 3.72 2.29 -14.15
C LEU A 279 4.61 3.35 -14.80
N ASN A 280 5.39 2.94 -15.81
CA ASN A 280 6.32 3.85 -16.50
C ASN A 280 5.60 4.99 -17.24
N GLU A 281 4.36 4.77 -17.71
CA GLU A 281 3.55 5.81 -18.36
C GLU A 281 3.20 6.94 -17.39
N ASN A 282 2.86 6.58 -16.14
CA ASN A 282 2.54 7.52 -15.08
C ASN A 282 3.74 8.36 -14.64
N LYS A 283 4.98 7.85 -14.80
CA LYS A 283 6.21 8.64 -14.55
C LYS A 283 6.29 9.86 -15.48
N LYS A 284 6.00 9.67 -16.77
CA LYS A 284 5.94 10.78 -17.75
C LYS A 284 4.86 11.79 -17.40
N VAL A 285 3.71 11.32 -16.92
CA VAL A 285 2.64 12.20 -16.42
C VAL A 285 3.15 13.00 -15.22
N PHE A 286 3.77 12.35 -14.24
CA PHE A 286 4.34 13.00 -13.07
C PHE A 286 5.40 14.07 -13.44
N GLU A 287 6.25 13.81 -14.44
CA GLU A 287 7.23 14.77 -14.94
C GLU A 287 6.61 16.04 -15.54
N SER A 288 5.40 15.92 -16.11
CA SER A 288 4.63 17.05 -16.65
C SER A 288 3.94 17.89 -15.57
N THR A 289 3.89 17.39 -14.33
CA THR A 289 3.36 18.12 -13.16
C THR A 289 4.47 18.90 -12.44
N THR A 290 4.11 19.61 -11.37
CA THR A 290 5.08 20.22 -10.43
C THR A 290 5.62 19.24 -9.37
N GLY A 291 5.51 17.94 -9.64
CA GLY A 291 5.83 16.88 -8.67
C GLY A 291 7.29 16.88 -8.26
N LEU A 292 8.22 16.95 -9.22
CA LEU A 292 9.66 16.96 -8.95
C LEU A 292 10.09 18.19 -8.13
N GLU A 293 9.56 19.36 -8.47
CA GLU A 293 9.84 20.61 -7.78
C GLU A 293 9.30 20.58 -6.35
N LEU A 294 8.10 20.03 -6.14
CA LEU A 294 7.55 19.84 -4.80
C LEU A 294 8.40 18.88 -3.97
N MET A 295 8.75 17.70 -4.51
CA MET A 295 9.58 16.74 -3.79
C MET A 295 10.95 17.33 -3.41
N LEU A 296 11.57 18.12 -4.30
CA LEU A 296 12.82 18.82 -4.00
C LEU A 296 12.65 19.87 -2.88
N LYS A 297 11.54 20.61 -2.90
CA LYS A 297 11.22 21.56 -1.82
C LYS A 297 11.09 20.83 -0.48
N LEU A 298 10.42 19.67 -0.44
CA LEU A 298 10.28 18.85 0.78
C LEU A 298 11.64 18.35 1.30
N LEU A 299 12.53 17.88 0.41
CA LEU A 299 13.90 17.50 0.77
C LEU A 299 14.69 18.67 1.38
N SER A 300 14.47 19.89 0.88
CA SER A 300 15.20 21.06 1.34
C SER A 300 14.83 21.49 2.76
N GLU A 301 13.57 21.26 3.16
CA GLU A 301 13.03 21.68 4.46
C GLU A 301 13.46 20.75 5.61
N ARG A 302 13.77 19.48 5.31
CA ARG A 302 14.21 18.47 6.30
C ARG A 302 13.23 18.26 7.46
N LYS A 303 11.95 18.41 7.15
CA LYS A 303 10.80 18.18 8.04
C LYS A 303 10.25 16.76 7.85
N PHE A 304 9.13 16.43 8.49
CA PHE A 304 8.48 15.12 8.40
C PHE A 304 8.39 14.57 6.95
N LEU A 305 8.00 15.42 6.00
CA LEU A 305 7.83 15.04 4.60
C LEU A 305 9.13 14.87 3.80
N CYS A 306 10.29 15.15 4.39
CA CYS A 306 11.58 14.91 3.74
C CYS A 306 11.77 13.43 3.40
N PHE A 307 11.39 12.51 4.30
CA PHE A 307 11.65 11.09 4.11
C PHE A 307 10.74 10.44 3.06
N PRO A 308 9.41 10.66 3.08
CA PRO A 308 8.56 10.20 1.99
C PRO A 308 8.97 10.77 0.62
N SER A 309 9.45 12.03 0.57
CA SER A 309 9.94 12.61 -0.68
C SER A 309 11.19 11.92 -1.25
N LEU A 310 12.08 11.38 -0.39
CA LEU A 310 13.22 10.56 -0.85
C LEU A 310 12.74 9.28 -1.53
N LYS A 311 11.73 8.62 -0.98
CA LYS A 311 11.16 7.40 -1.56
C LYS A 311 10.62 7.64 -2.98
N ILE A 312 9.94 8.76 -3.19
CA ILE A 312 9.49 9.15 -4.53
C ILE A 312 10.67 9.35 -5.48
N PHE A 313 11.75 10.02 -5.05
CA PHE A 313 12.95 10.14 -5.89
C PHE A 313 13.61 8.81 -6.22
N ALA A 314 13.66 7.86 -5.30
CA ALA A 314 14.20 6.53 -5.57
C ALA A 314 13.41 5.80 -6.67
N ILE A 315 12.09 6.05 -6.78
CA ILE A 315 11.21 5.47 -7.81
C ILE A 315 11.37 6.18 -9.16
N VAL A 316 11.40 7.52 -9.19
CA VAL A 316 11.34 8.29 -10.46
C VAL A 316 12.70 8.56 -11.10
N LEU A 317 13.80 8.53 -10.34
CA LEU A 317 15.14 8.77 -10.89
C LEU A 317 15.69 7.49 -11.49
N ASN A 318 15.13 7.02 -12.60
CA ASN A 318 15.51 5.75 -13.23
C ASN A 318 15.88 5.88 -14.72
N ASP A 319 15.93 7.10 -15.25
CA ASP A 319 16.39 7.40 -16.60
C ASP A 319 17.25 8.67 -16.65
N LYS A 320 17.81 8.93 -17.83
CA LYS A 320 18.74 10.05 -18.07
C LYS A 320 18.09 11.42 -17.86
N ASP A 321 16.88 11.63 -18.37
CA ASP A 321 16.28 12.96 -18.45
C ASP A 321 15.83 13.42 -17.06
N VAL A 322 15.19 12.54 -16.29
CA VAL A 322 14.77 12.85 -14.92
C VAL A 322 15.99 12.99 -13.99
N CYS A 323 17.01 12.15 -14.13
CA CYS A 323 18.26 12.27 -13.37
C CYS A 323 18.97 13.60 -13.66
N ASN A 324 19.10 14.00 -14.92
CA ASN A 324 19.70 15.28 -15.29
C ASN A 324 18.86 16.45 -14.75
N LYS A 325 17.53 16.41 -14.86
CA LYS A 325 16.62 17.44 -14.32
C LYS A 325 16.78 17.59 -12.81
N PHE A 326 16.92 16.49 -12.05
CA PHE A 326 17.19 16.54 -10.61
C PHE A 326 18.50 17.29 -10.28
N VAL A 327 19.56 17.05 -11.06
CA VAL A 327 20.85 17.73 -10.89
C VAL A 327 20.75 19.22 -11.23
N GLU A 328 20.02 19.57 -12.29
CA GLU A 328 19.79 20.96 -12.73
C GLU A 328 19.00 21.77 -11.70
N LEU A 329 18.04 21.14 -11.03
CA LEU A 329 17.26 21.72 -9.93
C LEU A 329 18.03 21.76 -8.59
N ASN A 330 19.35 21.58 -8.60
CA ASN A 330 20.23 21.60 -7.43
C ASN A 330 19.95 20.51 -6.39
N GLY A 331 19.36 19.38 -6.80
CA GLY A 331 19.02 18.27 -5.90
C GLY A 331 20.24 17.67 -5.17
N LEU A 332 21.43 17.69 -5.80
CA LEU A 332 22.67 17.17 -5.23
C LEU A 332 23.04 17.82 -3.88
N LYS A 333 22.73 19.11 -3.69
CA LYS A 333 23.01 19.81 -2.42
C LYS A 333 22.26 19.13 -1.27
N TYR A 334 20.98 18.84 -1.46
CA TYR A 334 20.12 18.26 -0.45
C TYR A 334 20.42 16.78 -0.23
N LEU A 335 20.52 16.01 -1.32
CA LEU A 335 20.84 14.58 -1.29
C LEU A 335 22.14 14.30 -0.53
N PHE A 336 23.24 14.99 -0.87
CA PHE A 336 24.53 14.74 -0.22
C PHE A 336 24.62 15.30 1.21
N CYS A 337 23.75 16.23 1.60
CA CYS A 337 23.61 16.58 3.01
C CYS A 337 22.97 15.42 3.80
N LEU A 338 21.96 14.76 3.23
CA LEU A 338 21.26 13.63 3.83
C LEU A 338 22.15 12.38 3.88
N PHE A 339 22.88 12.09 2.80
CA PHE A 339 23.85 10.99 2.73
C PHE A 339 24.93 11.06 3.83
N MET A 340 25.39 12.27 4.13
CA MET A 340 26.38 12.51 5.19
C MET A 340 25.74 12.63 6.59
N LEU A 341 24.45 12.36 6.75
CA LEU A 341 23.68 12.47 7.99
C LEU A 341 23.82 13.84 8.69
N ARG A 342 24.06 14.91 7.93
CA ARG A 342 24.31 16.24 8.49
C ARG A 342 23.02 16.82 9.06
N ASN A 343 22.99 17.04 10.38
CA ASN A 343 21.86 17.60 11.13
C ASN A 343 20.60 16.71 11.13
N ILE A 344 20.76 15.39 11.08
CA ILE A 344 19.65 14.43 11.20
C ILE A 344 19.66 13.84 12.61
N LYS A 345 18.55 13.99 13.35
CA LYS A 345 18.35 13.29 14.64
C LYS A 345 18.02 11.82 14.32
N LYS A 346 18.84 10.88 14.80
CA LYS A 346 18.69 9.44 14.51
C LYS A 346 17.45 8.79 15.18
N ASN A 347 16.84 9.45 16.15
CA ASN A 347 15.71 8.91 16.88
C ASN A 347 14.44 9.01 16.02
N ASN A 348 13.72 7.91 15.86
CA ASN A 348 12.46 7.74 15.12
C ASN A 348 12.57 7.53 13.60
N MET A 349 13.76 7.26 13.06
CA MET A 349 13.92 6.94 11.64
C MET A 349 14.09 5.45 11.41
N ASN A 350 13.36 4.90 10.44
CA ASN A 350 13.76 3.64 9.82
C ASN A 350 15.05 3.89 9.01
N ILE A 351 16.20 3.77 9.69
CA ILE A 351 17.53 4.04 9.11
C ILE A 351 17.77 3.18 7.85
N PHE A 352 17.20 1.97 7.85
CA PHE A 352 17.28 1.04 6.74
C PHE A 352 16.68 1.62 5.45
N GLU A 353 15.39 1.93 5.45
CA GLU A 353 14.68 2.48 4.29
C GLU A 353 15.27 3.84 3.87
N PHE A 354 15.75 4.63 4.83
CA PHE A 354 16.44 5.88 4.54
C PHE A 354 17.75 5.69 3.77
N GLU A 355 18.63 4.79 4.24
CA GLU A 355 19.91 4.51 3.57
C GLU A 355 19.66 3.85 2.20
N GLU A 356 18.67 2.97 2.08
CA GLU A 356 18.28 2.34 0.82
C GLU A 356 17.87 3.36 -0.24
N ASN A 357 16.94 4.27 0.10
CA ASN A 357 16.47 5.29 -0.83
C ASN A 357 17.63 6.20 -1.28
N ILE A 358 18.52 6.60 -0.37
CA ILE A 358 19.67 7.44 -0.72
C ILE A 358 20.64 6.72 -1.64
N ILE A 359 21.01 5.48 -1.31
CA ILE A 359 21.94 4.69 -2.12
C ILE A 359 21.34 4.40 -3.49
N THR A 360 20.04 4.11 -3.56
CA THR A 360 19.31 3.94 -4.83
C THR A 360 19.38 5.19 -5.70
N ILE A 361 19.06 6.36 -5.13
CA ILE A 361 19.16 7.64 -5.84
C ILE A 361 20.59 7.89 -6.34
N ILE A 362 21.60 7.72 -5.48
CA ILE A 362 23.01 7.96 -5.85
C ILE A 362 23.45 7.00 -6.96
N SER A 363 23.11 5.72 -6.85
CA SER A 363 23.41 4.72 -7.88
C SER A 363 22.82 5.12 -9.23
N ASN A 364 21.53 5.46 -9.25
CA ASN A 364 20.86 5.87 -10.47
C ASN A 364 21.45 7.16 -11.05
N LEU A 365 21.81 8.14 -10.23
CA LEU A 365 22.50 9.34 -10.70
C LEU A 365 23.87 9.02 -11.33
N CYS A 366 24.64 8.08 -10.76
CA CYS A 366 25.92 7.65 -11.32
C CYS A 366 25.75 6.87 -12.64
N ILE A 367 24.68 6.09 -12.77
CA ILE A 367 24.40 5.27 -13.95
C ILE A 367 23.82 6.11 -15.10
N TYR A 368 22.81 6.94 -14.83
CA TYR A 368 21.97 7.55 -15.87
C TYR A 368 22.32 9.00 -16.19
N CYS A 369 22.92 9.78 -15.27
CA CYS A 369 23.33 11.14 -15.61
C CYS A 369 24.34 11.13 -16.76
N THR A 370 24.33 12.20 -17.56
CA THR A 370 25.26 12.37 -18.68
C THR A 370 25.80 13.80 -18.74
N GLY A 371 26.88 14.00 -19.50
CA GLY A 371 27.43 15.34 -19.77
C GLY A 371 27.82 16.12 -18.51
N THR A 372 27.41 17.39 -18.44
CA THR A 372 27.73 18.29 -17.33
C THR A 372 27.09 17.85 -16.02
N CYS A 373 25.89 17.25 -16.06
CA CYS A 373 25.21 16.73 -14.88
C CYS A 373 25.97 15.57 -14.25
N LEU A 374 26.48 14.63 -15.07
CA LEU A 374 27.37 13.56 -14.60
C LEU A 374 28.64 14.12 -13.96
N GLY A 375 29.26 15.11 -14.59
CA GLY A 375 30.42 15.81 -14.03
C GLY A 375 30.14 16.45 -12.67
N ARG A 376 28.93 17.02 -12.47
CA ARG A 376 28.51 17.55 -11.16
C ARG A 376 28.35 16.45 -10.11
N VAL A 377 27.77 15.30 -10.45
CA VAL A 377 27.67 14.13 -9.55
C VAL A 377 29.08 13.67 -9.14
N LEU A 378 29.97 13.51 -10.11
CA LEU A 378 31.35 13.09 -9.88
C LEU A 378 32.11 14.07 -8.97
N ASN A 379 31.96 15.37 -9.19
CA ASN A 379 32.59 16.40 -8.37
C ASN A 379 32.15 16.32 -6.90
N LYS A 380 30.92 15.88 -6.60
CA LYS A 380 30.50 15.65 -5.21
C LYS A 380 31.43 14.66 -4.52
N PHE A 381 31.78 13.55 -5.18
CA PHE A 381 32.67 12.54 -4.62
C PHE A 381 34.12 12.98 -4.48
N GLY A 382 34.57 14.00 -5.22
CA GLY A 382 35.90 14.61 -5.05
C GLY A 382 36.00 15.62 -3.89
N GLU A 383 34.88 16.11 -3.37
CA GLU A 383 34.88 17.12 -2.29
C GLU A 383 35.49 16.60 -0.98
N LYS A 384 36.17 17.50 -0.25
CA LYS A 384 36.66 17.26 1.13
C LYS A 384 37.46 15.95 1.26
N LYS A 385 38.45 15.75 0.38
CA LYS A 385 39.31 14.55 0.37
C LYS A 385 38.49 13.26 0.23
N CYS A 386 37.54 13.26 -0.70
CA CYS A 386 36.71 12.09 -0.98
C CYS A 386 35.92 11.56 0.23
N GLU A 387 35.47 12.42 1.15
CA GLU A 387 34.71 12.03 2.36
C GLU A 387 33.50 11.13 2.05
N LYS A 388 32.91 11.29 0.87
CA LYS A 388 31.73 10.54 0.44
C LYS A 388 32.07 9.13 -0.01
N ILE A 389 33.27 8.91 -0.54
CA ILE A 389 33.78 7.56 -0.84
C ILE A 389 34.00 6.82 0.48
N ILE A 390 34.58 7.49 1.47
CA ILE A 390 34.76 6.94 2.82
C ILE A 390 33.41 6.53 3.42
N ARG A 391 32.41 7.43 3.37
CA ARG A 391 31.05 7.16 3.85
C ARG A 391 30.38 6.01 3.09
N LEU A 392 30.55 5.94 1.76
CA LEU A 392 30.03 4.85 0.93
C LEU A 392 30.61 3.50 1.38
N LEU A 393 31.92 3.44 1.63
CA LEU A 393 32.60 2.23 2.10
C LEU A 393 32.22 1.86 3.54
N GLU A 394 31.86 2.81 4.40
CA GLU A 394 31.30 2.52 5.73
C GLU A 394 29.93 1.84 5.63
N ILE A 395 29.06 2.35 4.75
CA ILE A 395 27.75 1.76 4.48
C ILE A 395 27.93 0.37 3.88
N ARG A 396 28.81 0.22 2.89
CA ARG A 396 29.16 -1.08 2.30
C ARG A 396 29.59 -2.08 3.36
N GLN A 397 30.53 -1.71 4.24
CA GLN A 397 31.02 -2.59 5.30
C GLN A 397 29.90 -3.03 6.25
N LYS A 398 29.09 -2.06 6.71
CA LYS A 398 27.94 -2.33 7.58
C LYS A 398 27.01 -3.39 6.99
N TYR A 399 26.60 -3.22 5.73
CA TYR A 399 25.65 -4.16 5.10
C TYR A 399 26.31 -5.47 4.67
N ASN A 400 27.58 -5.46 4.28
CA ASN A 400 28.35 -6.68 4.05
C ASN A 400 28.38 -7.57 5.31
N ASP A 401 28.67 -6.99 6.48
CA ASP A 401 28.70 -7.73 7.75
C ASP A 401 27.33 -8.33 8.11
N ILE A 402 26.24 -7.59 7.86
CA ILE A 402 24.87 -8.10 8.03
C ILE A 402 24.63 -9.29 7.10
N ILE A 403 24.88 -9.13 5.80
CA ILE A 403 24.59 -10.16 4.79
C ILE A 403 25.45 -11.41 4.96
N ILE A 404 26.74 -11.26 5.30
CA ILE A 404 27.60 -12.40 5.63
C ILE A 404 27.06 -13.16 6.84
N ASN A 405 26.60 -12.46 7.88
CA ASN A 405 26.03 -13.11 9.05
C ASN A 405 24.71 -13.82 8.75
N GLU A 406 23.87 -13.24 7.90
CA GLU A 406 22.62 -13.86 7.43
C GLU A 406 22.90 -15.09 6.56
N LYS A 407 23.80 -15.00 5.57
CA LYS A 407 24.22 -16.13 4.72
C LYS A 407 24.90 -17.27 5.53
N LYS A 408 25.50 -16.98 6.69
CA LYS A 408 26.08 -17.98 7.60
C LYS A 408 25.04 -18.74 8.43
N LYS A 409 23.80 -18.25 8.55
CA LYS A 409 22.74 -18.98 9.26
C LYS A 409 22.48 -20.30 8.53
N LYS A 410 22.27 -21.38 9.30
CA LYS A 410 22.15 -22.74 8.74
C LYS A 410 21.02 -22.88 7.71
N LYS A 411 19.95 -22.11 7.87
CA LYS A 411 18.86 -21.94 6.90
C LYS A 411 18.31 -20.52 7.03
N LEU A 412 18.00 -19.91 5.89
CA LEU A 412 17.18 -18.69 5.81
C LEU A 412 15.73 -19.02 6.24
N VAL A 413 15.01 -18.02 6.74
CA VAL A 413 13.66 -18.21 7.31
C VAL A 413 12.69 -18.73 6.26
N VAL A 414 12.81 -18.26 5.01
CA VAL A 414 12.05 -18.77 3.87
C VAL A 414 12.21 -20.28 3.73
N ASN A 415 13.43 -20.80 3.82
CA ASN A 415 13.68 -22.23 3.68
C ASN A 415 13.08 -23.05 4.82
N GLU A 416 13.14 -22.53 6.05
CA GLU A 416 12.48 -23.18 7.19
C GLU A 416 10.95 -23.20 7.02
N ASN A 417 10.36 -22.13 6.49
CA ASN A 417 8.91 -22.03 6.28
C ASN A 417 8.43 -22.96 5.15
N LEU A 418 9.16 -23.02 4.03
CA LEU A 418 8.88 -23.94 2.92
C LEU A 418 8.92 -25.40 3.40
N GLU A 419 9.90 -25.76 4.22
CA GLU A 419 10.01 -27.10 4.81
C GLU A 419 8.87 -27.38 5.80
N LYS A 420 8.55 -26.45 6.70
CA LYS A 420 7.46 -26.60 7.68
C LYS A 420 6.09 -26.76 7.01
N MET A 421 5.86 -26.04 5.91
CA MET A 421 4.59 -26.07 5.16
C MET A 421 4.57 -27.17 4.08
N ASN A 422 5.66 -27.94 3.93
CA ASN A 422 5.83 -28.96 2.89
C ASN A 422 5.53 -28.43 1.47
N ILE A 423 5.92 -27.18 1.20
CA ILE A 423 5.75 -26.51 -0.09
C ILE A 423 6.97 -26.84 -0.95
N GLN A 424 6.73 -27.47 -2.09
CA GLN A 424 7.75 -27.72 -3.11
C GLN A 424 7.68 -26.63 -4.17
N ILE A 425 8.79 -25.92 -4.34
CA ILE A 425 9.00 -24.93 -5.41
C ILE A 425 10.24 -25.33 -6.20
N ASP A 426 10.34 -24.87 -7.44
CA ASP A 426 11.57 -25.01 -8.21
C ASP A 426 12.72 -24.17 -7.61
N GLU A 427 13.94 -24.53 -7.99
CA GLU A 427 15.17 -23.90 -7.48
C GLU A 427 15.29 -22.42 -7.84
N ASP A 428 14.74 -21.97 -8.96
CA ASP A 428 14.81 -20.56 -9.36
C ASP A 428 13.85 -19.70 -8.53
N CYS A 429 12.62 -20.19 -8.29
CA CYS A 429 11.69 -19.59 -7.34
C CYS A 429 12.29 -19.51 -5.93
N ARG A 430 12.96 -20.58 -5.50
CA ARG A 430 13.64 -20.61 -4.19
C ARG A 430 14.71 -19.53 -4.07
N LYS A 431 15.60 -19.43 -5.06
CA LYS A 431 16.64 -18.39 -5.10
C LYS A 431 16.06 -16.98 -5.10
N ASN A 432 14.97 -16.75 -5.82
CA ASN A 432 14.30 -15.45 -5.81
C ASN A 432 13.74 -15.09 -4.43
N LEU A 433 13.12 -16.04 -3.73
CA LEU A 433 12.63 -15.80 -2.36
C LEU A 433 13.78 -15.56 -1.37
N GLU A 434 14.86 -16.33 -1.48
CA GLU A 434 16.07 -16.10 -0.67
C GLU A 434 16.69 -14.72 -0.94
N TYR A 435 16.72 -14.30 -2.21
CA TYR A 435 17.19 -12.96 -2.59
C TYR A 435 16.31 -11.86 -1.99
N ILE A 436 14.99 -12.01 -2.02
CA ILE A 436 14.04 -11.07 -1.40
C ILE A 436 14.27 -11.00 0.12
N GLU A 437 14.43 -12.15 0.80
CA GLU A 437 14.74 -12.18 2.23
C GLU A 437 16.06 -11.46 2.55
N LEU A 438 17.09 -11.61 1.70
CA LEU A 438 18.34 -10.87 1.86
C LEU A 438 18.18 -9.37 1.58
N CYS A 439 17.33 -8.98 0.62
CA CYS A 439 16.99 -7.59 0.36
C CYS A 439 16.34 -6.93 1.58
N ASP A 440 15.47 -7.62 2.32
CA ASP A 440 14.91 -7.15 3.60
C ASP A 440 15.99 -6.92 4.69
N LYS A 441 17.19 -7.48 4.50
CA LYS A 441 18.37 -7.28 5.37
C LYS A 441 19.36 -6.26 4.79
N GLY A 442 19.10 -5.71 3.61
CA GLY A 442 19.88 -4.64 2.98
C GLY A 442 20.84 -5.12 1.92
N TYR A 443 20.54 -6.25 1.29
CA TYR A 443 21.38 -6.77 0.23
C TYR A 443 21.44 -5.84 -0.97
N LEU A 444 20.30 -5.23 -1.34
CA LEU A 444 20.26 -4.23 -2.40
C LEU A 444 21.16 -3.02 -2.08
N ILE A 445 21.16 -2.56 -0.83
CA ILE A 445 22.04 -1.46 -0.38
C ILE A 445 23.50 -1.86 -0.59
N TYR A 446 23.90 -3.05 -0.14
CA TYR A 446 25.24 -3.57 -0.33
C TYR A 446 25.61 -3.66 -1.82
N GLN A 447 24.75 -4.24 -2.66
CA GLN A 447 24.94 -4.34 -4.11
C GLN A 447 25.13 -2.96 -4.76
N LEU A 448 24.22 -2.02 -4.47
CA LEU A 448 24.26 -0.70 -5.06
C LEU A 448 25.46 0.14 -4.60
N THR A 449 26.03 -0.10 -3.41
CA THR A 449 27.30 0.56 -3.04
C THR A 449 28.44 0.16 -3.97
N ASP A 450 28.52 -1.11 -4.39
CA ASP A 450 29.54 -1.58 -5.33
C ASP A 450 29.27 -1.11 -6.75
N VAL A 451 27.99 -1.05 -7.15
CA VAL A 451 27.58 -0.43 -8.42
C VAL A 451 28.02 1.04 -8.49
N ILE A 452 27.84 1.81 -7.41
CA ILE A 452 28.32 3.20 -7.33
C ILE A 452 29.85 3.26 -7.50
N LEU A 453 30.60 2.37 -6.83
CA LEU A 453 32.06 2.35 -6.92
C LEU A 453 32.55 2.11 -8.36
N ILE A 454 32.03 1.07 -9.02
CA ILE A 454 32.44 0.77 -10.41
C ILE A 454 32.00 1.86 -11.38
N ALA A 455 30.83 2.47 -11.16
CA ALA A 455 30.34 3.57 -11.99
C ALA A 455 31.23 4.81 -11.86
N LEU A 456 31.60 5.20 -10.63
CA LEU A 456 32.53 6.31 -10.40
C LEU A 456 33.90 6.05 -11.00
N PHE A 457 34.41 4.82 -10.88
CA PHE A 457 35.70 4.44 -11.44
C PHE A 457 35.70 4.48 -12.97
N PHE A 458 34.61 4.03 -13.60
CA PHE A 458 34.44 4.02 -15.05
C PHE A 458 34.44 5.43 -15.68
N MET A 459 34.13 6.48 -14.90
CA MET A 459 34.25 7.87 -15.37
C MET A 459 35.70 8.31 -15.61
N ASN A 460 36.68 7.49 -15.21
CA ASN A 460 38.11 7.66 -15.48
C ASN A 460 38.69 9.02 -15.01
N ASN A 461 38.23 9.50 -13.85
CA ASN A 461 38.81 10.66 -13.20
C ASN A 461 39.96 10.21 -12.29
N SER A 462 41.19 10.55 -12.66
CA SER A 462 42.39 10.08 -11.97
C SER A 462 42.40 10.35 -10.47
N TYR A 463 41.91 11.51 -10.02
CA TYR A 463 41.84 11.83 -8.60
C TYR A 463 40.89 10.88 -7.86
N ILE A 464 39.69 10.65 -8.41
CA ILE A 464 38.68 9.80 -7.78
C ILE A 464 39.07 8.33 -7.87
N SER A 465 39.46 7.84 -9.04
CA SER A 465 39.90 6.45 -9.24
C SER A 465 41.06 6.07 -8.33
N ASN A 466 42.07 6.95 -8.18
CA ASN A 466 43.19 6.71 -7.26
C ASN A 466 42.72 6.67 -5.80
N ASN A 467 41.84 7.58 -5.38
CA ASN A 467 41.32 7.57 -4.01
C ASN A 467 40.43 6.34 -3.73
N ILE A 468 39.67 5.84 -4.71
CA ILE A 468 38.93 4.59 -4.58
C ILE A 468 39.91 3.46 -4.26
N PHE A 469 40.95 3.25 -5.07
CA PHE A 469 41.93 2.20 -4.83
C PHE A 469 42.68 2.36 -3.51
N ILE A 470 43.12 3.58 -3.15
CA ILE A 470 43.77 3.83 -1.86
C ILE A 470 42.83 3.44 -0.71
N HIS A 471 41.55 3.81 -0.76
CA HIS A 471 40.60 3.48 0.30
C HIS A 471 40.23 2.00 0.35
N LEU A 472 40.12 1.32 -0.80
CA LEU A 472 39.93 -0.13 -0.84
C LEU A 472 41.13 -0.86 -0.24
N TYR A 473 42.35 -0.48 -0.63
CA TYR A 473 43.60 -1.06 -0.13
C TYR A 473 43.77 -0.84 1.37
N THR A 474 43.62 0.40 1.84
CA THR A 474 43.78 0.73 3.28
C THR A 474 42.75 0.06 4.19
N ARG A 475 41.59 -0.33 3.67
CA ARG A 475 40.55 -1.07 4.40
C ARG A 475 40.68 -2.59 4.23
N ASN A 476 41.69 -3.09 3.51
CA ASN A 476 41.86 -4.49 3.15
C ASN A 476 40.60 -5.09 2.51
N LEU A 477 39.93 -4.33 1.64
CA LEU A 477 38.76 -4.82 0.93
C LEU A 477 39.16 -5.74 -0.20
N ASP A 478 38.56 -6.92 -0.22
CA ASP A 478 38.76 -7.92 -1.25
C ASP A 478 38.01 -7.53 -2.52
N ILE A 479 38.75 -7.38 -3.63
CA ILE A 479 38.20 -7.08 -4.95
C ILE A 479 37.30 -8.21 -5.44
N GLN A 480 37.58 -9.46 -5.04
CA GLN A 480 36.74 -10.60 -5.35
C GLN A 480 35.34 -10.44 -4.74
N SER A 481 35.23 -9.87 -3.53
CA SER A 481 33.93 -9.59 -2.91
C SER A 481 33.09 -8.58 -3.70
N ILE A 482 33.73 -7.60 -4.36
CA ILE A 482 33.05 -6.62 -5.23
C ILE A 482 32.56 -7.30 -6.51
N TYR A 483 33.39 -8.16 -7.09
CA TYR A 483 33.05 -8.95 -8.27
C TYR A 483 31.83 -9.83 -8.03
N GLU A 484 31.85 -10.65 -6.97
CA GLU A 484 30.76 -11.57 -6.62
C GLU A 484 29.47 -10.81 -6.33
N ASN A 485 29.54 -9.72 -5.57
CA ASN A 485 28.38 -8.91 -5.24
C ASN A 485 27.70 -8.30 -6.48
N ILE A 486 28.50 -7.80 -7.44
CA ILE A 486 27.97 -7.24 -8.69
C ILE A 486 27.43 -8.35 -9.59
N LEU A 487 28.07 -9.52 -9.67
CA LEU A 487 27.52 -10.66 -10.41
C LEU A 487 26.14 -11.07 -9.90
N ASP A 488 26.01 -11.25 -8.58
CA ASP A 488 24.73 -11.58 -7.95
C ASP A 488 23.65 -10.52 -8.30
N PHE A 489 24.03 -9.24 -8.36
CA PHE A 489 23.10 -8.18 -8.78
C PHE A 489 22.72 -8.26 -10.26
N LEU A 490 23.67 -8.60 -11.15
CA LEU A 490 23.43 -8.75 -12.59
C LEU A 490 22.51 -9.93 -12.91
N ASP A 491 22.59 -11.01 -12.12
CA ASP A 491 21.76 -12.20 -12.30
C ASP A 491 20.28 -11.89 -12.01
N CYS A 492 20.01 -11.04 -11.02
CA CYS A 492 18.65 -10.59 -10.66
C CYS A 492 18.10 -9.45 -11.54
N LEU A 493 18.93 -8.82 -12.37
CA LEU A 493 18.55 -7.69 -13.22
C LEU A 493 17.77 -8.13 -14.47
N SER A 494 16.56 -7.62 -14.65
CA SER A 494 15.74 -7.89 -15.85
C SER A 494 16.09 -7.02 -17.06
N ASN A 495 16.79 -5.89 -16.86
CA ASN A 495 17.14 -4.95 -17.93
C ASN A 495 18.48 -5.31 -18.58
N ASP A 496 18.43 -5.88 -19.79
CA ASP A 496 19.62 -6.33 -20.52
C ASP A 496 20.58 -5.20 -20.91
N GLU A 497 20.08 -4.01 -21.25
CA GLU A 497 20.93 -2.86 -21.60
C GLU A 497 21.75 -2.40 -20.38
N LEU A 498 21.08 -2.29 -19.23
CA LEU A 498 21.74 -1.95 -17.97
C LEU A 498 22.73 -3.03 -17.55
N ARG A 499 22.36 -4.31 -17.68
CA ARG A 499 23.23 -5.46 -17.41
C ARG A 499 24.52 -5.39 -18.22
N GLU A 500 24.44 -5.16 -19.53
CA GLU A 500 25.62 -5.03 -20.39
C GLU A 500 26.48 -3.80 -20.06
N LYS A 501 25.85 -2.68 -19.71
CA LYS A 501 26.56 -1.47 -19.27
C LYS A 501 27.35 -1.72 -18.00
N LEU A 502 26.74 -2.35 -17.00
CA LEU A 502 27.38 -2.66 -15.72
C LEU A 502 28.50 -3.70 -15.87
N LYS A 503 28.34 -4.72 -16.73
CA LYS A 503 29.42 -5.67 -17.06
C LYS A 503 30.65 -4.98 -17.65
N LYS A 504 30.46 -3.99 -18.53
CA LYS A 504 31.56 -3.18 -19.09
C LYS A 504 32.27 -2.38 -18.00
N MET A 505 31.51 -1.74 -17.12
CA MET A 505 32.05 -1.00 -15.97
C MET A 505 32.86 -1.90 -15.03
N LEU A 506 32.31 -3.08 -14.70
CA LEU A 506 32.98 -4.08 -13.87
C LEU A 506 34.28 -4.57 -14.52
N THR A 507 34.23 -4.90 -15.81
CA THR A 507 35.42 -5.37 -16.55
C THR A 507 36.52 -4.30 -16.54
N PHE A 508 36.17 -3.04 -16.79
CA PHE A 508 37.10 -1.93 -16.72
C PHE A 508 37.73 -1.77 -15.33
N PHE A 509 36.91 -1.86 -14.27
CA PHE A 509 37.38 -1.80 -12.88
C PHE A 509 38.35 -2.95 -12.54
N LEU A 510 38.02 -4.18 -12.93
CA LEU A 510 38.85 -5.36 -12.66
C LEU A 510 40.18 -5.33 -13.41
N THR A 511 40.17 -4.91 -14.67
CA THR A 511 41.40 -4.74 -15.46
C THR A 511 42.33 -3.72 -14.81
N ALA A 512 41.80 -2.54 -14.44
CA ALA A 512 42.58 -1.50 -13.78
C ALA A 512 43.08 -1.94 -12.38
N SER A 513 42.28 -2.73 -11.65
CA SER A 513 42.69 -3.29 -10.36
C SER A 513 43.90 -4.21 -10.51
N LYS A 514 43.88 -5.11 -11.51
CA LYS A 514 45.01 -6.00 -11.81
C LYS A 514 46.27 -5.22 -12.23
N GLU A 515 46.10 -4.19 -13.07
CA GLU A 515 47.20 -3.34 -13.52
C GLU A 515 47.82 -2.48 -12.40
N SER A 516 47.04 -2.17 -11.35
CA SER A 516 47.51 -1.33 -10.24
C SER A 516 48.58 -1.99 -9.36
N ASN A 517 48.70 -3.32 -9.38
CA ASN A 517 49.54 -4.12 -8.47
C ASN A 517 49.25 -3.89 -6.96
N LEU A 518 48.14 -3.22 -6.60
CA LEU A 518 47.75 -2.98 -5.21
C LEU A 518 46.97 -4.17 -4.61
N PHE A 519 46.32 -4.95 -5.47
CA PHE A 519 45.45 -6.06 -5.10
C PHE A 519 46.02 -7.32 -5.77
N LEU A 520 46.40 -8.30 -4.95
CA LEU A 520 47.00 -9.58 -5.39
C LEU A 520 45.92 -10.61 -5.71
#